data_AF-A0A6V7X7Q5-F1
#
_entry.id   AF-A0A6V7X7Q5-F1
#
_cell.length_a   1.000
_cell.length_b   1.000
_cell.length_c   1.000
_cell.angle_alpha   90.00
_cell.angle_beta   90.00
_cell.angle_gamma   90.00
#
_symmetry.space_group_name_H-M   'P 1'
#
loop_
_entity.id
_entity.type
_entity.pdbx_description
1 polymer ?
#
loop_
_entity_poly.entity_id
_entity_poly.type
_entity_poly.pdbx_seq_one_letter_code
_entity_poly.pdbx_strand_id
1 'polypeptide(L)'
;MSNGQWGQWTIWSSCTASCGDLGVQIRSRTCNINNRCEGEPTQNQPCNRHVCPTIPAGEPVWTEWTPWTQCSVSCGRGSQARYRRCQNSQGSIAFSCQGQTMELRNCDELPCSSGNRLDRSGAQWTGKLLKYVSL
;
A
#
# COMPACT_ATOMS: atom_id res chain seq x y z
N MET A 1 52.96 -0.24 18.17
CA MET A 1 51.76 -0.80 17.52
C MET A 1 51.03 0.35 16.83
N SER A 2 50.64 0.21 15.56
CA SER A 2 49.92 1.27 14.84
C SER A 2 48.42 1.23 15.16
N ASN A 3 47.89 2.39 15.58
CA ASN A 3 46.45 2.61 15.74
C ASN A 3 45.80 2.75 14.36
N GLY A 4 44.55 2.28 14.24
CA GLY A 4 43.75 2.44 13.04
C GLY A 4 43.23 3.88 12.91
N GLN A 5 42.97 4.30 11.68
CA GLN A 5 42.33 5.55 11.33
C GLN A 5 41.02 5.27 10.60
N TRP A 6 40.00 6.06 10.96
CA TRP A 6 38.71 6.04 10.29
C TRP A 6 38.79 6.68 8.91
N GLY A 7 38.17 6.05 7.92
CA GLY A 7 37.82 6.68 6.66
C GLY A 7 36.71 7.72 6.83
N GLN A 8 36.37 8.37 5.73
CA GLN A 8 35.24 9.30 5.69
C GLN A 8 33.92 8.57 5.96
N TRP A 9 32.99 9.28 6.59
CA TRP A 9 31.62 8.82 6.70
C TRP A 9 30.96 8.81 5.32
N THR A 10 30.13 7.81 5.05
CA THR A 10 29.20 7.86 3.94
C THR A 10 28.20 9.00 4.13
N ILE A 11 27.50 9.35 3.05
CA ILE A 11 26.25 10.11 3.18
C ILE A 11 25.25 9.33 4.04
N TRP A 12 24.32 10.05 4.64
CA TRP A 12 23.20 9.43 5.33
C TRP A 12 22.31 8.66 4.35
N SER A 13 21.83 7.51 4.78
CA SER A 13 20.80 6.77 4.06
C SER A 13 19.50 7.58 3.97
N SER A 14 18.59 7.15 3.09
CA SER A 14 17.20 7.58 3.19
C SER A 14 16.63 7.23 4.57
N CYS A 15 15.69 8.05 5.03
CA CYS A 15 15.02 7.83 6.30
C CYS A 15 14.12 6.58 6.23
N THR A 16 14.09 5.78 7.28
CA THR A 16 13.23 4.58 7.35
C THR A 16 11.74 4.90 7.39
N ALA A 17 11.37 6.10 7.85
CA ALA A 17 10.00 6.58 7.87
C ALA A 17 9.90 7.93 7.15
N SER A 18 8.79 8.14 6.44
CA SER A 18 8.53 9.40 5.75
C SER A 18 8.02 10.50 6.67
N CYS A 19 7.46 10.16 7.83
CA CYS A 19 6.90 11.08 8.82
C CYS A 19 6.92 10.42 10.22
N GLY A 20 6.63 11.20 11.26
CA GLY A 20 6.59 10.76 12.65
C GLY A 20 7.96 10.65 13.30
N ASP A 21 7.98 10.29 14.60
CA ASP A 21 9.22 10.31 15.40
C ASP A 21 10.03 9.00 15.35
N LEU A 22 9.60 8.04 14.53
CA LEU A 22 10.22 6.72 14.40
C LEU A 22 11.25 6.62 13.25
N GLY A 23 11.38 7.67 12.43
CA GLY A 23 12.32 7.70 11.33
C GLY A 23 13.76 7.68 11.81
N VAL A 24 14.58 6.78 11.26
CA VAL A 24 16.03 6.69 11.51
C VAL A 24 16.76 6.67 10.18
N GLN A 25 17.88 7.38 10.12
CA GLN A 25 18.84 7.31 9.01
C GLN A 25 20.18 6.84 9.55
N ILE A 26 20.92 6.15 8.69
CA ILE A 26 22.14 5.42 9.06
C ILE A 26 23.27 5.87 8.14
N ARG A 27 24.47 6.03 8.69
CA ARG A 27 25.71 6.17 7.92
C ARG A 27 26.80 5.27 8.46
N SER A 28 27.75 4.92 7.62
CA SER A 28 28.87 4.04 7.98
C SER A 28 30.21 4.63 7.60
N ARG A 29 31.28 4.12 8.21
CA ARG A 29 32.67 4.43 7.87
C ARG A 29 33.49 3.16 7.98
N THR A 30 34.60 3.09 7.25
CA THR A 30 35.50 1.94 7.28
C THR A 30 36.76 2.27 8.06
N CYS A 31 37.28 1.29 8.81
CA CYS A 31 38.56 1.39 9.48
C CYS A 31 39.64 0.85 8.54
N ASN A 32 40.77 1.57 8.41
CA ASN A 32 41.88 1.10 7.60
C ASN A 32 42.59 -0.15 8.18
N ILE A 33 42.44 -0.40 9.48
CA ILE A 33 42.99 -1.58 10.19
C ILE A 33 41.89 -2.15 11.08
N ASN A 34 41.28 -3.25 10.65
CA ASN A 34 40.16 -3.89 11.34
C ASN A 34 40.36 -3.97 12.87
N ASN A 35 39.34 -3.52 13.61
CA ASN A 35 39.27 -3.54 15.08
C ASN A 35 40.35 -2.72 15.81
N ARG A 36 41.06 -1.80 15.13
CA ARG A 36 42.03 -0.88 15.77
C ARG A 36 41.63 0.59 15.73
N CYS A 37 40.43 0.90 15.24
CA CYS A 37 39.88 2.25 15.32
C CYS A 37 38.95 2.35 16.54
N GLU A 38 39.04 3.44 17.28
CA GLU A 38 38.19 3.69 18.46
C GLU A 38 36.83 4.26 18.06
N GLY A 39 35.76 3.71 18.63
CA GLY A 39 34.36 4.09 18.37
C GLY A 39 33.65 3.20 17.35
N GLU A 40 32.39 3.53 17.08
CA GLU A 40 31.52 2.67 16.25
C GLU A 40 31.75 2.88 14.73
N PRO A 41 31.64 1.82 13.91
CA PRO A 41 31.70 1.91 12.45
C PRO A 41 30.39 2.43 11.84
N THR A 42 29.31 2.50 12.63
CA THR A 42 27.98 2.91 12.21
C THR A 42 27.42 3.97 13.15
N GLN A 43 26.69 4.92 12.58
CA GLN A 43 25.97 5.92 13.35
C GLN A 43 24.52 5.99 12.87
N ASN A 44 23.61 6.08 13.83
CA ASN A 44 22.18 6.26 13.62
C ASN A 44 21.76 7.63 14.12
N GLN A 45 20.82 8.27 13.43
CA GLN A 45 20.16 9.47 13.95
C GLN A 45 18.70 9.53 13.52
N PRO A 46 17.83 10.18 14.33
CA PRO A 46 16.44 10.37 13.96
C PRO A 46 16.30 11.30 12.74
N CYS A 47 15.25 11.08 11.96
CA CYS A 47 14.88 11.87 10.79
C CYS A 47 13.36 11.96 10.65
N ASN A 48 12.88 12.92 9.84
CA ASN A 48 11.47 13.08 9.47
C ASN A 48 10.46 13.20 10.64
N ARG A 49 10.84 13.93 11.71
CA ARG A 49 10.02 14.21 12.92
C ARG A 49 8.77 15.08 12.70
N HIS A 50 8.32 15.26 11.47
CA HIS A 50 7.08 15.99 11.23
C HIS A 50 5.89 15.08 11.49
N VAL A 51 4.81 15.64 12.01
CA VAL A 51 3.58 14.90 12.30
C VAL A 51 3.10 14.24 11.02
N CYS A 52 2.89 12.91 11.08
CA CYS A 52 2.24 12.21 9.97
C CYS A 52 0.84 12.78 9.76
N PRO A 53 0.32 12.81 8.52
CA PRO A 53 -1.07 13.15 8.28
C PRO A 53 -1.96 12.25 9.14
N THR A 54 -2.51 12.80 10.22
CA THR A 54 -3.46 12.10 11.07
C THR A 54 -4.82 12.26 10.43
N ILE A 55 -5.44 11.17 10.01
CA ILE A 55 -6.90 11.12 10.02
C ILE A 55 -7.29 11.42 11.48
N PRO A 56 -8.19 12.38 11.76
CA PRO A 56 -8.57 12.72 13.13
C PRO A 56 -8.82 11.46 13.96
N ALA A 57 -8.35 11.44 15.20
CA ALA A 57 -8.69 10.37 16.14
C ALA A 57 -10.22 10.39 16.29
N GLY A 58 -10.88 9.47 15.61
CA GLY A 58 -12.31 9.46 15.40
C GLY A 58 -12.73 8.13 14.80
N GLU A 59 -14.04 7.96 14.64
CA GLU A 59 -14.62 6.77 14.02
C GLU A 59 -13.97 6.50 12.65
N PRO A 60 -13.78 5.23 12.28
CA PRO A 60 -13.14 4.92 11.01
C PRO A 60 -13.94 5.51 9.86
N VAL A 61 -13.20 5.98 8.86
CA VAL A 61 -13.75 6.68 7.71
C VAL A 61 -13.67 5.79 6.49
N TRP A 62 -14.63 5.96 5.58
CA TRP A 62 -14.53 5.39 4.25
C TRP A 62 -13.40 6.07 3.48
N THR A 63 -12.57 5.28 2.79
CA THR A 63 -11.74 5.81 1.72
C THR A 63 -12.62 6.30 0.58
N GLU A 64 -12.03 7.11 -0.29
CA GLU A 64 -12.60 7.34 -1.61
C GLU A 64 -12.91 6.02 -2.32
N TRP A 65 -13.96 6.06 -3.13
CA TRP A 65 -14.27 4.96 -4.02
C TRP A 65 -13.17 4.83 -5.07
N THR A 66 -12.84 3.59 -5.43
CA THR A 66 -12.10 3.35 -6.67
C THR A 66 -12.91 3.88 -7.86
N PRO A 67 -12.26 4.19 -8.99
CA PRO A 67 -12.96 4.24 -10.26
C PRO A 67 -13.77 2.96 -10.48
N TRP A 68 -14.83 3.07 -11.27
CA TRP A 68 -15.56 1.89 -11.71
C TRP A 68 -14.67 0.98 -12.55
N THR A 69 -14.81 -0.33 -12.40
CA THR A 69 -14.18 -1.31 -13.28
C THR A 69 -14.67 -1.12 -14.72
N GLN A 70 -13.95 -1.68 -15.68
CA GLN A 70 -14.49 -1.85 -17.03
C GLN A 70 -15.80 -2.64 -16.98
N CYS A 71 -16.67 -2.40 -17.98
CA CYS A 71 -17.89 -3.17 -18.13
C CYS A 71 -17.55 -4.65 -18.29
N SER A 72 -18.34 -5.53 -17.68
CA SER A 72 -18.15 -6.99 -17.75
C SER A 72 -18.27 -7.55 -19.17
N VAL A 73 -18.85 -6.77 -20.07
CA VAL A 73 -19.02 -7.08 -21.50
C VAL A 73 -18.37 -5.97 -22.32
N SER A 74 -17.97 -6.29 -23.55
CA SER A 74 -17.54 -5.30 -24.54
C SER A 74 -18.65 -4.84 -25.48
N CYS A 75 -19.86 -5.41 -25.34
CA CYS A 75 -21.03 -5.05 -26.12
C CYS A 75 -22.31 -5.43 -25.36
N GLY A 76 -23.40 -4.70 -25.58
CA GLY A 76 -24.67 -4.90 -24.90
C GLY A 76 -24.62 -4.52 -23.41
N ARG A 77 -25.52 -5.11 -22.61
CA ARG A 77 -25.65 -4.78 -21.20
C ARG A 77 -24.74 -5.65 -20.34
N GLY A 78 -23.93 -5.02 -19.49
CA GLY A 78 -23.11 -5.69 -18.48
C GLY A 78 -23.22 -5.02 -17.12
N SER A 79 -22.22 -5.29 -16.29
CA SER A 79 -22.08 -4.68 -14.96
C SER A 79 -20.66 -4.21 -14.72
N GLN A 80 -20.53 -3.22 -13.85
CA GLN A 80 -19.27 -2.68 -13.38
C GLN A 80 -19.34 -2.52 -11.86
N ALA A 81 -18.21 -2.67 -11.19
CA ALA A 81 -18.11 -2.56 -9.75
C ALA A 81 -17.16 -1.44 -9.34
N ARG A 82 -17.33 -0.93 -8.12
CA ARG A 82 -16.33 -0.10 -7.44
C ARG A 82 -16.20 -0.53 -6.00
N TYR A 83 -15.05 -0.21 -5.40
CA TYR A 83 -14.68 -0.66 -4.07
C TYR A 83 -14.23 0.52 -3.22
N ARG A 84 -14.38 0.39 -1.91
CA ARG A 84 -13.80 1.30 -0.91
C ARG A 84 -13.44 0.50 0.33
N ARG A 85 -12.60 1.07 1.19
CA ARG A 85 -12.19 0.46 2.45
C ARG A 85 -12.60 1.35 3.61
N CYS A 86 -12.96 0.73 4.73
CA CYS A 86 -13.12 1.43 6.00
C CYS A 86 -11.74 1.44 6.67
N GLN A 87 -11.22 2.62 7.01
CA GLN A 87 -9.89 2.76 7.61
C GLN A 87 -9.95 3.56 8.90
N ASN A 88 -9.20 3.13 9.91
CA ASN A 88 -9.02 3.86 11.16
C ASN A 88 -7.98 4.98 11.01
N SER A 89 -7.76 5.71 12.11
CA SER A 89 -6.80 6.83 12.14
C SER A 89 -5.35 6.46 11.84
N GLN A 90 -5.01 5.17 11.93
CA GLN A 90 -3.69 4.59 11.65
C GLN A 90 -3.60 4.02 10.21
N GLY A 91 -4.63 4.21 9.37
CA GLY A 91 -4.70 3.65 8.03
C GLY A 91 -4.93 2.14 7.97
N SER A 92 -5.16 1.49 9.11
CA SER A 92 -5.48 0.07 9.18
C SER A 92 -6.95 -0.19 8.83
N ILE A 93 -7.23 -1.38 8.28
CA ILE A 93 -8.60 -1.78 7.95
C ILE A 93 -9.44 -1.83 9.22
N ALA A 94 -10.61 -1.20 9.17
CA ALA A 94 -11.62 -1.21 10.21
C ALA A 94 -12.93 -1.81 9.69
N PHE A 95 -13.83 -2.17 10.61
CA PHE A 95 -15.09 -2.87 10.29
C PHE A 95 -16.34 -2.16 10.82
N SER A 96 -16.20 -1.03 11.52
CA SER A 96 -17.33 -0.34 12.13
C SER A 96 -17.97 0.76 11.25
N CYS A 97 -17.47 0.99 10.04
CA CYS A 97 -18.13 1.92 9.11
C CYS A 97 -19.48 1.34 8.66
N GLN A 98 -20.56 2.12 8.79
CA GLN A 98 -21.85 1.75 8.23
C GLN A 98 -21.86 1.91 6.71
N GLY A 99 -22.30 0.87 5.99
CA GLY A 99 -22.42 0.85 4.53
C GLY A 99 -21.66 -0.29 3.86
N GLN A 100 -21.81 -0.42 2.55
CA GLN A 100 -21.19 -1.50 1.78
C GLN A 100 -19.75 -1.14 1.36
N THR A 101 -18.89 -2.16 1.31
CA THR A 101 -17.50 -2.08 0.81
C THR A 101 -17.41 -2.15 -0.72
N MET A 102 -18.46 -2.64 -1.36
CA MET A 102 -18.58 -2.84 -2.80
C MET A 102 -19.91 -2.26 -3.28
N GLU A 103 -19.89 -1.67 -4.46
CA GLU A 103 -21.08 -1.23 -5.15
C GLU A 103 -21.07 -1.77 -6.58
N LEU A 104 -22.24 -2.20 -7.07
CA LEU A 104 -22.45 -2.72 -8.40
C LEU A 104 -23.45 -1.84 -9.15
N ARG A 105 -23.16 -1.54 -10.41
CA ARG A 105 -24.13 -0.89 -11.31
C ARG A 105 -24.09 -1.52 -12.70
N ASN A 106 -25.15 -1.29 -13.45
CA ASN A 106 -25.20 -1.69 -14.86
C ASN A 106 -24.34 -0.76 -15.73
N CYS A 107 -23.86 -1.28 -16.84
CA CYS A 107 -23.27 -0.53 -17.95
C CYS A 107 -23.93 -0.99 -19.25
N ASP A 108 -24.14 -0.06 -20.17
CA ASP A 108 -24.64 -0.35 -21.51
C ASP A 108 -23.53 0.02 -22.51
N GLU A 109 -22.96 -1.00 -23.14
CA GLU A 109 -22.01 -0.88 -24.24
C GLU A 109 -22.76 -0.89 -25.58
N LEU A 110 -22.02 -0.64 -26.66
CA LEU A 110 -22.56 -0.73 -28.02
C LEU A 110 -23.26 -2.09 -28.26
N PRO A 111 -24.37 -2.14 -29.01
CA PRO A 111 -25.05 -3.40 -29.30
C PRO A 111 -24.10 -4.43 -29.90
N CYS A 112 -24.19 -5.68 -29.42
CA CYS A 112 -23.40 -6.76 -30.00
C CYS A 112 -23.81 -6.98 -31.45
N SER A 113 -22.86 -6.83 -32.38
CA SER A 113 -23.06 -7.32 -33.74
C SER A 113 -23.28 -8.82 -33.69
N SER A 114 -24.25 -9.33 -34.45
CA SER A 114 -24.74 -10.72 -34.45
C SER A 114 -23.72 -11.77 -34.97
N GLY A 115 -22.42 -11.55 -34.76
CA GLY A 115 -21.35 -12.40 -35.25
C GLY A 115 -20.12 -12.51 -34.35
N ASN A 116 -20.12 -11.99 -33.12
CA ASN A 116 -19.03 -12.26 -32.17
C ASN A 116 -19.51 -12.14 -30.71
N ARG A 117 -20.01 -13.25 -30.15
CA ARG A 117 -19.85 -13.50 -28.72
C ARG A 117 -18.38 -13.81 -28.48
N LEU A 118 -17.53 -12.77 -28.43
CA LEU A 118 -16.28 -12.89 -27.71
C LEU A 118 -16.62 -12.79 -26.23
N ASP A 119 -17.20 -13.87 -25.70
CA ASP A 119 -16.98 -14.24 -24.31
C ASP A 119 -15.46 -14.21 -24.11
N ARG A 120 -14.97 -13.40 -23.17
CA ARG A 120 -13.60 -13.57 -22.68
C ARG A 120 -13.56 -14.87 -21.87
N SER A 121 -13.75 -15.99 -22.55
CA SER A 121 -13.48 -17.34 -22.08
C SER A 121 -11.96 -17.54 -22.09
N GLY A 122 -11.32 -16.88 -21.13
CA GLY A 122 -9.91 -17.01 -20.78
C GLY A 122 -9.65 -16.92 -19.29
N ALA A 123 -10.70 -16.88 -18.44
CA ALA A 123 -10.58 -17.01 -17.00
C ALA A 123 -11.39 -18.23 -16.54
N GLN A 124 -10.72 -19.38 -16.45
CA GLN A 124 -11.22 -20.54 -15.73
C GLN A 124 -11.42 -20.15 -14.25
N TRP A 125 -12.63 -19.74 -13.89
CA TRP A 125 -13.07 -19.72 -12.50
C TRP A 125 -13.55 -21.12 -12.14
N THR A 126 -12.61 -22.00 -11.77
CA THR A 126 -12.96 -23.22 -11.06
C THR A 126 -13.61 -22.80 -9.74
N GLY A 127 -14.91 -23.05 -9.61
CA GLY A 127 -15.68 -22.67 -8.46
C GLY A 127 -15.08 -23.14 -7.14
N LYS A 128 -14.97 -22.20 -6.20
CA LYS A 128 -15.14 -22.52 -4.78
C LYS A 128 -16.02 -21.44 -4.18
N LEU A 129 -17.30 -21.78 -4.03
CA LEU A 129 -18.25 -21.10 -3.16
C LEU A 129 -17.61 -20.99 -1.76
N LEU A 130 -17.11 -19.81 -1.41
CA LEU A 130 -17.02 -19.44 -0.01
C LEU A 130 -18.36 -18.80 0.35
N LYS A 131 -19.20 -19.66 0.91
CA LYS A 131 -20.43 -19.30 1.60
C LYS A 131 -20.11 -18.16 2.58
N TYR A 132 -20.81 -17.06 2.43
CA TYR A 132 -21.07 -16.16 3.55
C TYR A 132 -21.81 -16.97 4.62
N VAL A 133 -21.14 -17.26 5.73
CA VAL A 133 -21.82 -17.58 6.98
C VAL A 133 -21.73 -16.31 7.81
N SER A 134 -22.87 -15.64 7.89
CA SER A 134 -23.18 -14.67 8.92
C SER A 134 -23.19 -15.39 10.27
N LEU A 135 -22.37 -14.91 11.20
CA LEU A 135 -22.60 -14.97 12.65
C LEU A 135 -22.22 -13.61 13.22
#